data_AF-A0AAW6PKD0-F1
#
_entry.id   AF-A0AAW6PKD0-F1
#
_cell.length_a   1.000
_cell.length_b   1.000
_cell.length_c   1.000
_cell.angle_alpha   90.00
_cell.angle_beta   90.00
_cell.angle_gamma   90.00
#
_symmetry.space_group_name_H-M   'P 1'
#
loop_
_entity.id
_entity.type
_entity.pdbx_description
1 polymer ?
#
loop_
_entity_poly.entity_id
_entity_poly.type
_entity_poly.pdbx_seq_one_letter_code
_entity_poly.pdbx_strand_id
1 'polypeptide(L)'
;MRVEKVVMYESPEAASIQTVTGWVDPSGRFWGKDEHMARYCGSTHRHCAKNPAHPIHATNGWCATCHAESRAAKFEAMPKRVWAGEAITEYDGDRYFFDEEDLRDYLLDHELDPHDLKLVFCTPNYPSEIDPADHFCDDLPEDGEINDDQLLAAFELLNEMIRKCPPLSWSPAHEAVVLPQAFIDMVAHERLEAQE
;
A
#
# COMPACT_ATOMS: atom_id res chain seq x y z
N MET A 1 -1.10 56.71 -12.13
CA MET A 1 -0.22 56.49 -13.29
C MET A 1 1.00 55.72 -12.81
N ARG A 2 1.27 54.51 -13.32
CA ARG A 2 2.50 53.79 -13.01
C ARG A 2 3.62 54.43 -13.84
N VAL A 3 4.68 54.88 -13.20
CA VAL A 3 5.86 55.42 -13.90
C VAL A 3 6.55 54.23 -14.55
N GLU A 4 6.59 54.20 -15.88
CA GLU A 4 7.30 53.15 -16.62
C GLU A 4 8.80 53.40 -16.54
N LYS A 5 9.54 52.45 -15.97
CA LYS A 5 11.02 52.48 -15.98
C LYS A 5 11.48 52.19 -17.40
N VAL A 6 12.08 53.18 -18.06
CA VAL A 6 12.67 53.02 -19.41
C VAL A 6 14.01 52.30 -19.28
N VAL A 7 14.09 51.06 -19.78
CA VAL A 7 15.34 50.30 -19.93
C VAL A 7 15.68 50.21 -21.42
N MET A 8 16.78 50.84 -21.82
CA MET A 8 17.22 50.94 -23.22
C MET A 8 17.78 49.61 -23.72
N TYR A 9 17.58 49.27 -25.01
CA TYR A 9 18.00 47.99 -25.62
C TYR A 9 19.49 47.67 -25.42
N GLU A 10 20.36 48.68 -25.53
CA GLU A 10 21.81 48.54 -25.40
C GLU A 10 22.28 48.48 -23.94
N SER A 11 21.38 48.68 -22.97
CA SER A 11 21.73 48.73 -21.57
C SER A 11 22.15 47.34 -21.06
N PRO A 12 23.22 47.23 -20.26
CA PRO A 12 23.53 45.99 -19.54
C PRO A 12 22.43 45.61 -18.52
N GLU A 13 21.55 46.54 -18.16
CA GLU A 13 20.33 46.24 -17.39
C GLU A 13 19.26 45.52 -18.23
N ALA A 14 19.30 45.63 -19.56
CA ALA A 14 18.36 44.99 -20.48
C ALA A 14 18.67 43.50 -20.67
N ALA A 15 19.96 43.16 -20.80
CA ALA A 15 20.42 41.78 -20.89
C ALA A 15 21.88 41.65 -20.42
N SER A 16 22.17 40.58 -19.70
CA SER A 16 23.54 40.19 -19.35
C SER A 16 23.73 38.70 -19.62
N ILE A 17 24.92 38.31 -20.07
CA ILE A 17 25.28 36.90 -20.23
C ILE A 17 25.42 36.29 -18.83
N GLN A 18 24.66 35.24 -18.57
CA GLN A 18 24.67 34.51 -17.30
C GLN A 18 25.14 33.07 -17.56
N THR A 19 26.00 32.56 -16.67
CA THR A 19 26.36 31.13 -16.65
C THR A 19 25.52 30.43 -15.60
N VAL A 20 24.66 29.51 -16.02
CA VAL A 20 23.82 28.74 -15.11
C VAL A 20 24.48 27.38 -14.87
N THR A 21 24.98 27.15 -13.66
CA THR A 21 25.52 25.86 -13.24
C THR A 21 24.46 25.04 -12.51
N GLY A 22 24.33 23.77 -12.84
CA GLY A 22 23.42 22.87 -12.14
C GLY A 22 23.52 21.45 -12.67
N TRP A 23 22.75 20.56 -12.06
CA TRP A 23 22.74 19.15 -12.39
C TRP A 23 21.87 18.87 -13.61
N VAL A 24 22.37 18.03 -14.49
CA VAL A 24 21.69 17.59 -15.70
C VAL A 24 21.65 16.08 -15.68
N ASP A 25 20.48 15.50 -15.93
CA ASP A 25 20.36 14.05 -16.04
C ASP A 25 20.80 13.54 -17.44
N PRO A 26 20.91 12.22 -17.65
CA PRO A 26 21.29 11.67 -18.95
C PRO A 26 20.33 12.00 -20.11
N SER A 27 19.09 12.42 -19.82
CA SER A 27 18.11 12.85 -20.84
C SER A 27 18.28 14.32 -21.24
N GLY A 28 19.13 15.07 -20.54
CA GLY A 28 19.38 16.49 -20.80
C GLY A 28 18.46 17.42 -19.99
N ARG A 29 17.68 16.92 -19.03
CA ARG A 29 16.82 17.76 -18.18
C ARG A 29 17.67 18.47 -17.12
N PHE A 30 17.48 19.78 -16.99
CA PHE A 30 18.16 20.61 -15.99
C PHE A 30 17.39 20.63 -14.65
N TRP A 31 18.08 20.28 -13.57
CA TRP A 31 17.53 20.18 -12.21
C TRP A 31 18.00 21.29 -11.27
N GLY A 32 18.78 22.27 -11.77
CA GLY A 32 19.30 23.34 -10.94
C GLY A 32 20.26 22.81 -9.88
N LYS A 33 20.00 23.12 -8.60
CA LYS A 33 20.84 22.68 -7.46
C LYS A 33 20.47 21.29 -6.94
N ASP A 34 19.43 20.64 -7.47
CA ASP A 34 18.95 19.35 -6.99
C ASP A 34 19.75 18.18 -7.62
N GLU A 35 20.89 17.88 -7.01
CA GLU A 35 21.72 16.72 -7.38
C GLU A 35 20.98 15.40 -7.19
N HIS A 36 20.25 15.30 -6.07
CA HIS A 36 19.58 14.07 -5.69
C HIS A 36 18.60 13.64 -6.77
N MET A 37 17.77 14.58 -7.24
CA MET A 37 16.77 14.28 -8.24
C MET A 37 17.37 14.02 -9.63
N ALA A 38 18.41 14.76 -10.01
CA ALA A 38 19.14 14.48 -11.25
C ALA A 38 19.72 13.06 -11.27
N ARG A 39 20.31 12.61 -10.15
CA ARG A 39 20.83 11.24 -10.00
C ARG A 39 19.71 10.22 -9.91
N TYR A 40 18.61 10.53 -9.23
CA TYR A 40 17.45 9.65 -9.13
C TYR A 40 16.90 9.35 -10.52
N CYS A 41 16.65 10.38 -11.34
CA CYS A 41 16.16 10.21 -12.71
C CYS A 41 17.18 9.55 -13.64
N GLY A 42 18.47 9.81 -13.43
CA GLY A 42 19.54 9.23 -14.25
C GLY A 42 19.99 7.83 -13.87
N SER A 43 19.53 7.27 -12.75
CA SER A 43 20.01 5.98 -12.24
C SER A 43 18.95 4.89 -12.34
N THR A 44 19.40 3.66 -12.56
CA THR A 44 18.52 2.47 -12.52
C THR A 44 18.60 1.76 -11.18
N HIS A 45 19.77 1.77 -10.53
CA HIS A 45 20.04 1.07 -9.28
C HIS A 45 20.85 1.94 -8.30
N ARG A 46 20.72 1.62 -7.00
CA ARG A 46 21.50 2.22 -5.93
C ARG A 46 21.83 1.21 -4.84
N HIS A 47 22.83 1.53 -4.02
CA HIS A 47 23.08 0.81 -2.78
C HIS A 47 22.05 1.20 -1.71
N CYS A 48 21.77 0.28 -0.79
CA CYS A 48 20.91 0.57 0.34
C CYS A 48 21.53 1.66 1.23
N ALA A 49 20.72 2.66 1.57
CA ALA A 49 21.15 3.77 2.42
C ALA A 49 21.38 3.36 3.89
N LYS A 50 20.69 2.31 4.38
CA LYS A 50 20.81 1.82 5.76
C LYS A 50 22.03 0.92 5.95
N ASN A 51 22.28 0.02 4.99
CA ASN A 51 23.37 -0.94 5.06
C ASN A 51 24.01 -1.13 3.67
N PRO A 52 25.23 -0.60 3.45
CA PRO A 52 25.93 -0.74 2.18
C PRO A 52 26.26 -2.18 1.78
N ALA A 53 26.25 -3.13 2.73
CA ALA A 53 26.48 -4.54 2.46
C ALA A 53 25.25 -5.25 1.85
N HIS A 54 24.07 -4.64 1.89
CA HIS A 54 22.90 -5.20 1.23
C HIS A 54 23.05 -5.15 -0.28
N PRO A 55 22.41 -6.08 -1.02
CA PRO A 55 22.43 -6.07 -2.47
C PRO A 55 21.98 -4.73 -3.06
N ILE A 56 22.53 -4.38 -4.23
CA ILE A 56 22.02 -3.26 -5.02
C ILE A 56 20.55 -3.50 -5.36
N HIS A 57 19.77 -2.43 -5.38
CA HIS A 57 18.35 -2.51 -5.69
C HIS A 57 17.95 -1.38 -6.62
N ALA A 58 16.78 -1.50 -7.26
CA ALA A 58 16.26 -0.48 -8.15
C ALA A 58 16.12 0.87 -7.41
N THR A 59 16.49 1.97 -8.07
CA THR A 59 16.47 3.31 -7.46
C THR A 59 15.07 3.70 -6.99
N ASN A 60 14.05 3.33 -7.76
CA ASN A 60 12.64 3.55 -7.45
C ASN A 60 12.03 2.51 -6.49
N GLY A 61 12.81 1.54 -6.02
CA GLY A 61 12.38 0.48 -5.14
C GLY A 61 12.97 0.56 -3.74
N TRP A 62 12.45 -0.29 -2.86
CA TRP A 62 12.99 -0.54 -1.53
C TRP A 62 14.11 -1.58 -1.59
N CYS A 63 15.04 -1.51 -0.65
CA CYS A 63 16.00 -2.60 -0.43
C CYS A 63 15.23 -3.81 0.11
N ALA A 64 15.25 -4.93 -0.61
CA ALA A 64 14.50 -6.15 -0.29
C ALA A 64 14.85 -6.69 1.11
N THR A 65 16.14 -6.71 1.47
CA THR A 65 16.59 -7.17 2.80
C THR A 65 16.04 -6.28 3.92
N CYS A 66 16.16 -4.96 3.80
CA CYS A 66 15.62 -4.04 4.79
C CYS A 66 14.09 -4.12 4.88
N HIS A 67 13.42 -4.38 3.75
CA HIS A 67 11.98 -4.58 3.72
C HIS A 67 11.63 -5.85 4.51
N ALA A 68 12.23 -7.00 4.18
CA ALA A 68 12.00 -8.27 4.85
C ALA A 68 12.28 -8.21 6.36
N GLU A 69 13.40 -7.60 6.78
CA GLU A 69 13.73 -7.36 8.19
C GLU A 69 12.65 -6.52 8.89
N SER A 70 12.19 -5.45 8.24
CA SER A 70 11.14 -4.59 8.79
C SER A 70 9.80 -5.31 8.88
N ARG A 71 9.44 -6.16 7.91
CA ARG A 71 8.21 -6.95 7.93
C ARG A 71 8.27 -8.01 9.03
N ALA A 72 9.41 -8.72 9.16
CA ALA A 72 9.61 -9.69 10.24
C ALA A 72 9.52 -9.04 11.63
N ALA A 73 10.16 -7.88 11.82
CA ALA A 73 10.08 -7.13 13.08
C ALA A 73 8.66 -6.66 13.40
N LYS A 74 7.90 -6.21 12.38
CA LYS A 74 6.50 -5.82 12.55
C LYS A 74 5.64 -7.01 12.96
N PHE A 75 5.80 -8.15 12.30
CA PHE A 75 5.05 -9.37 12.61
C PHE A 75 5.33 -9.87 14.03
N GLU A 76 6.60 -9.90 14.44
CA GLU A 76 6.96 -10.37 15.80
C GLU A 76 6.41 -9.44 16.90
N ALA A 77 6.27 -8.15 16.61
CA ALA A 77 5.69 -7.18 17.53
C ALA A 77 4.15 -7.21 17.60
N MET A 78 3.47 -7.98 16.75
CA MET A 78 2.01 -8.04 16.75
C MET A 78 1.48 -8.77 17.99
N PRO A 79 0.31 -8.36 18.52
CA PRO A 79 -0.44 -9.19 19.46
C PRO A 79 -0.75 -10.53 18.81
N LYS A 80 -0.63 -11.62 19.59
CA LYS A 80 -0.81 -12.99 19.14
C LYS A 80 -2.06 -13.57 19.79
N ARG A 81 -2.90 -14.25 19.00
CA ARG A 81 -4.12 -14.91 19.49
C ARG A 81 -4.29 -16.28 18.85
N VAL A 82 -4.81 -17.23 19.65
CA VAL A 82 -5.10 -18.59 19.19
C VAL A 82 -6.23 -18.56 18.16
N TRP A 83 -6.03 -19.24 17.06
CA TRP A 83 -7.02 -19.37 16.00
C TRP A 83 -8.21 -20.25 16.43
N ALA A 84 -9.41 -19.86 16.06
CA ALA A 84 -10.65 -20.59 16.34
C ALA A 84 -11.52 -20.79 15.08
N GLY A 85 -10.90 -20.74 13.90
CA GLY A 85 -11.58 -20.93 12.61
C GLY A 85 -12.08 -19.63 11.96
N GLU A 86 -11.63 -18.46 12.42
CA GLU A 86 -11.92 -17.19 11.75
C GLU A 86 -11.13 -17.03 10.44
N ALA A 87 -11.55 -16.10 9.58
CA ALA A 87 -10.81 -15.79 8.35
C ALA A 87 -9.40 -15.25 8.67
N ILE A 88 -8.40 -15.83 8.01
CA ILE A 88 -6.97 -15.50 8.18
C ILE A 88 -6.30 -15.36 6.81
N THR A 89 -5.11 -14.76 6.78
CA THR A 89 -4.33 -14.54 5.56
C THR A 89 -2.84 -14.55 5.88
N GLU A 90 -2.03 -14.74 4.85
CA GLU A 90 -0.58 -14.57 4.94
C GLU A 90 -0.21 -13.09 5.15
N TYR A 91 0.69 -12.82 6.10
CA TYR A 91 1.06 -11.46 6.49
C TYR A 91 1.69 -10.61 5.38
N ASP A 92 2.42 -11.24 4.46
CA ASP A 92 3.15 -10.59 3.37
C ASP A 92 2.85 -11.25 2.02
N GLY A 93 1.73 -11.96 1.94
CA GLY A 93 1.29 -12.72 0.77
C GLY A 93 -0.14 -12.36 0.34
N ASP A 94 -0.62 -13.07 -0.66
CA ASP A 94 -1.93 -12.83 -1.29
C ASP A 94 -2.93 -13.97 -1.02
N ARG A 95 -2.57 -14.95 -0.17
CA ARG A 95 -3.42 -16.11 0.14
C ARG A 95 -4.30 -15.84 1.35
N TYR A 96 -5.58 -16.15 1.20
CA TYR A 96 -6.61 -16.04 2.23
C TYR A 96 -7.18 -17.43 2.52
N PHE A 97 -7.54 -17.66 3.77
CA PHE A 97 -8.15 -18.89 4.25
C PHE A 97 -9.41 -18.54 5.03
N PHE A 98 -10.53 -19.15 4.66
CA PHE A 98 -11.84 -18.86 5.24
C PHE A 98 -12.33 -19.94 6.20
N ASP A 99 -11.68 -21.11 6.20
CA ASP A 99 -11.97 -22.24 7.05
C ASP A 99 -10.72 -23.10 7.29
N GLU A 100 -10.88 -24.14 8.12
CA GLU A 100 -9.82 -25.08 8.50
C GLU A 100 -9.35 -25.95 7.32
N GLU A 101 -10.28 -26.34 6.45
CA GLU A 101 -10.03 -27.22 5.31
C GLU A 101 -9.14 -26.52 4.28
N ASP A 102 -9.42 -25.26 3.92
CA ASP A 102 -8.63 -24.48 2.96
C ASP A 102 -7.17 -24.27 3.43
N LEU A 103 -6.95 -23.97 4.72
CA LEU A 103 -5.59 -23.84 5.26
C LEU A 103 -4.87 -25.19 5.23
N ARG A 104 -5.53 -26.26 5.66
CA ARG A 104 -4.95 -27.60 5.71
C ARG A 104 -4.55 -28.07 4.33
N ASP A 105 -5.46 -28.02 3.37
CA ASP A 105 -5.23 -28.49 2.01
C ASP A 105 -4.07 -27.71 1.37
N TYR A 106 -4.01 -26.39 1.60
CA TYR A 106 -2.87 -25.56 1.17
C TYR A 106 -1.54 -25.99 1.81
N LEU A 107 -1.51 -26.26 3.12
CA LEU A 107 -0.30 -26.75 3.78
C LEU A 107 0.15 -28.08 3.18
N LEU A 108 -0.77 -29.02 2.94
CA LEU A 108 -0.48 -30.34 2.38
C LEU A 108 0.03 -30.25 0.94
N ASP A 109 -0.70 -29.57 0.06
CA ASP A 109 -0.41 -29.46 -1.37
C ASP A 109 0.94 -28.79 -1.66
N HIS A 110 1.37 -27.88 -0.77
CA HIS A 110 2.61 -27.12 -0.90
C HIS A 110 3.74 -27.60 0.01
N GLU A 111 3.54 -28.68 0.77
CA GLU A 111 4.53 -29.24 1.70
C GLU A 111 5.11 -28.21 2.72
N LEU A 112 4.31 -27.23 3.14
CA LEU A 112 4.74 -26.10 3.99
C LEU A 112 4.69 -26.43 5.48
N ASP A 113 5.71 -26.07 6.28
CA ASP A 113 5.61 -26.22 7.73
C ASP A 113 4.57 -25.21 8.30
N PRO A 114 3.56 -25.67 9.08
CA PRO A 114 2.63 -24.76 9.76
C PRO A 114 3.33 -23.69 10.63
N HIS A 115 4.53 -23.97 11.13
CA HIS A 115 5.33 -23.02 11.93
C HIS A 115 6.06 -21.97 11.10
N ASP A 116 6.33 -22.22 9.83
CA ASP A 116 7.02 -21.28 8.95
C ASP A 116 6.05 -20.24 8.35
N LEU A 117 4.75 -20.52 8.38
CA LEU A 117 3.73 -19.66 7.82
C LEU A 117 3.41 -18.48 8.76
N LYS A 118 3.63 -17.27 8.28
CA LYS A 118 3.30 -16.03 9.02
C LYS A 118 1.85 -15.63 8.73
N LEU A 119 0.95 -16.09 9.59
CA LEU A 119 -0.49 -15.87 9.47
C LEU A 119 -0.97 -14.70 10.34
N VAL A 120 -1.91 -13.92 9.81
CA VAL A 120 -2.62 -12.86 10.52
C VAL A 120 -4.13 -13.00 10.34
N PHE A 121 -4.89 -12.48 11.29
CA PHE A 121 -6.35 -12.41 11.17
C PHE A 121 -6.77 -11.46 10.06
N CYS A 122 -7.98 -11.64 9.54
CA CYS A 122 -8.56 -10.74 8.55
C CYS A 122 -9.49 -9.70 9.20
N THR A 123 -9.46 -8.48 8.67
CA THR A 123 -10.45 -7.43 8.95
C THR A 123 -11.39 -7.31 7.74
N PRO A 124 -12.72 -7.41 7.92
CA PRO A 124 -13.67 -7.29 6.83
C PRO A 124 -13.72 -5.86 6.29
N ASN A 125 -13.74 -5.71 4.97
CA ASN A 125 -13.94 -4.44 4.28
C ASN A 125 -15.41 -4.30 3.89
N TYR A 126 -16.11 -3.34 4.51
CA TYR A 126 -17.49 -3.02 4.18
C TYR A 126 -17.57 -1.86 3.17
N PRO A 127 -18.60 -1.81 2.32
CA PRO A 127 -18.82 -0.64 1.48
C PRO A 127 -19.08 0.59 2.36
N SER A 128 -18.53 1.73 1.95
CA SER A 128 -18.81 3.00 2.63
C SER A 128 -20.13 3.59 2.11
N GLU A 129 -20.89 4.21 3.00
CA GLU A 129 -22.06 5.02 2.61
C GLU A 129 -21.61 6.19 1.73
N ILE A 130 -22.48 6.61 0.82
CA ILE A 130 -22.21 7.72 -0.09
C ILE A 130 -22.99 8.92 0.42
N ASP A 131 -22.26 9.97 0.78
CA ASP A 131 -22.85 11.29 1.05
C ASP A 131 -23.11 11.98 -0.30
N PRO A 132 -24.37 12.33 -0.63
CA PRO A 132 -24.66 13.01 -1.88
C PRO A 132 -23.94 14.36 -2.00
N ALA A 133 -23.72 15.09 -0.91
CA ALA A 133 -23.03 16.39 -0.95
C ALA A 133 -21.53 16.25 -1.29
N ASP A 134 -20.88 15.22 -0.75
CA ASP A 134 -19.49 14.88 -1.09
C ASP A 134 -19.40 14.35 -2.53
N HIS A 135 -20.35 13.52 -2.94
CA HIS A 135 -20.36 12.91 -4.28
C HIS A 135 -20.50 13.94 -5.41
N PHE A 136 -21.29 15.00 -5.21
CA PHE A 136 -21.55 16.04 -6.21
C PHE A 136 -20.81 17.36 -5.94
N CYS A 137 -19.79 17.36 -5.07
CA CYS A 137 -19.09 18.59 -4.68
C CYS A 137 -18.51 19.39 -5.86
N ASP A 138 -18.06 18.71 -6.92
CA ASP A 138 -17.52 19.33 -8.14
C ASP A 138 -18.60 19.90 -9.08
N ASP A 139 -19.85 19.43 -8.96
CA ASP A 139 -20.99 19.84 -9.79
C ASP A 139 -21.84 20.92 -9.12
N LEU A 140 -21.74 21.06 -7.80
CA LEU A 140 -22.43 22.07 -7.02
C LEU A 140 -21.71 23.43 -7.11
N PRO A 141 -22.44 24.55 -7.12
CA PRO A 141 -21.81 25.87 -6.96
C PRO A 141 -21.12 25.97 -5.59
N GLU A 142 -20.22 26.93 -5.43
CA GLU A 142 -19.65 27.26 -4.11
C GLU A 142 -20.80 27.58 -3.14
N ASP A 143 -20.93 26.80 -2.07
CA ASP A 143 -22.05 26.76 -1.11
C ASP A 143 -23.40 26.21 -1.64
N GLY A 144 -23.38 25.42 -2.71
CA GLY A 144 -24.55 24.73 -3.25
C GLY A 144 -25.02 23.57 -2.37
N GLU A 145 -26.34 23.47 -2.19
CA GLU A 145 -26.99 22.34 -1.51
C GLU A 145 -27.86 21.52 -2.47
N ILE A 146 -27.95 20.21 -2.22
CA ILE A 146 -28.83 19.31 -2.96
C ILE A 146 -30.23 19.45 -2.36
N ASN A 147 -31.14 20.03 -3.14
CA ASN A 147 -32.52 20.33 -2.71
C ASN A 147 -33.57 19.38 -3.35
N ASP A 148 -33.13 18.35 -4.07
CA ASP A 148 -34.04 17.38 -4.69
C ASP A 148 -34.34 16.21 -3.73
N ASP A 149 -35.55 16.20 -3.18
CA ASP A 149 -36.00 15.19 -2.23
C ASP A 149 -35.99 13.76 -2.80
N GLN A 150 -36.22 13.58 -4.12
CA GLN A 150 -36.21 12.26 -4.74
C GLN A 150 -34.78 11.73 -4.85
N LEU A 151 -33.83 12.62 -5.18
CA LEU A 151 -32.42 12.28 -5.22
C LEU A 151 -31.90 11.93 -3.82
N LEU A 152 -32.21 12.75 -2.81
CA LEU A 152 -31.84 12.46 -1.42
C LEU A 152 -32.43 11.13 -0.93
N ALA A 153 -33.70 10.86 -1.25
CA ALA A 153 -34.34 9.59 -0.91
C ALA A 153 -33.70 8.39 -1.62
N ALA A 154 -33.21 8.56 -2.86
CA ALA A 154 -32.51 7.50 -3.58
C ALA A 154 -31.14 7.16 -2.95
N PHE A 155 -30.40 8.18 -2.49
CA PHE A 155 -29.15 7.98 -1.74
C PHE A 155 -29.39 7.30 -0.40
N GLU A 156 -30.42 7.70 0.35
CA GLU A 156 -30.74 7.03 1.63
C GLU A 156 -31.14 5.56 1.40
N LEU A 157 -31.91 5.26 0.36
CA LEU A 157 -32.25 3.87 0.01
C LEU A 157 -31.00 3.06 -0.34
N LEU A 158 -30.08 3.62 -1.12
CA LEU A 158 -28.81 2.98 -1.43
C LEU A 158 -27.97 2.75 -0.17
N ASN A 159 -27.86 3.76 0.70
CA ASN A 159 -27.13 3.66 1.96
C ASN A 159 -27.76 2.62 2.91
N GLU A 160 -29.09 2.49 2.93
CA GLU A 160 -29.77 1.41 3.64
C GLU A 160 -29.35 0.02 3.13
N MET A 161 -29.20 -0.14 1.81
CA MET A 161 -28.73 -1.39 1.22
C MET A 161 -27.24 -1.64 1.49
N ILE A 162 -26.41 -0.58 1.47
CA ILE A 162 -24.99 -0.64 1.82
C ILE A 162 -24.81 -1.13 3.27
N ARG A 163 -25.58 -0.60 4.23
CA ARG A 163 -25.54 -1.03 5.65
C ARG A 163 -25.87 -2.51 5.85
N LYS A 164 -26.69 -3.09 4.96
CA LYS A 164 -27.10 -4.50 5.00
C LYS A 164 -26.16 -5.41 4.20
N CYS A 165 -25.22 -4.85 3.45
CA CYS A 165 -24.32 -5.60 2.60
C CYS A 165 -23.32 -6.40 3.47
N PRO A 166 -23.08 -7.68 3.17
CA PRO A 166 -21.96 -8.40 3.78
C PRO A 166 -20.61 -7.76 3.39
N PRO A 167 -19.50 -8.15 4.04
CA PRO A 167 -18.16 -7.70 3.64
C PRO A 167 -17.92 -7.92 2.15
N LEU A 168 -17.39 -6.91 1.46
CA LEU A 168 -17.04 -7.01 0.04
C LEU A 168 -15.70 -7.70 -0.19
N SER A 169 -14.78 -7.55 0.76
CA SER A 169 -13.46 -8.16 0.73
C SER A 169 -12.88 -8.21 2.14
N TRP A 170 -11.67 -8.74 2.27
CA TRP A 170 -10.96 -8.85 3.54
C TRP A 170 -9.55 -8.27 3.39
N SER A 171 -9.05 -7.66 4.45
CA SER A 171 -7.70 -7.11 4.54
C SER A 171 -6.92 -7.79 5.68
N PRO A 172 -5.59 -7.91 5.59
CA PRO A 172 -4.77 -8.38 6.70
C PRO A 172 -4.90 -7.43 7.90
N ALA A 173 -5.24 -7.98 9.07
CA ALA A 173 -5.30 -7.25 10.32
C ALA A 173 -3.90 -7.05 10.94
N HIS A 174 -3.87 -6.46 12.12
CA HIS A 174 -2.65 -6.24 12.90
C HIS A 174 -2.51 -7.19 14.09
N GLU A 175 -3.10 -8.39 13.97
CA GLU A 175 -3.07 -9.44 14.98
C GLU A 175 -2.54 -10.73 14.33
N ALA A 176 -1.50 -11.32 14.92
CA ALA A 176 -0.88 -12.55 14.45
C ALA A 176 -1.60 -13.79 14.98
N VAL A 177 -1.66 -14.80 14.14
CA VAL A 177 -2.36 -16.06 14.41
C VAL A 177 -1.41 -17.05 15.06
N VAL A 178 -1.88 -17.70 16.11
CA VAL A 178 -1.24 -18.88 16.69
C VAL A 178 -2.11 -20.09 16.37
N LEU A 179 -1.59 -21.02 15.58
CA LEU A 179 -2.31 -22.24 15.24
C LEU A 179 -2.45 -23.14 16.49
N PRO A 180 -3.63 -23.72 16.74
CA PRO A 180 -3.82 -24.68 17.82
C PRO A 180 -2.95 -25.92 17.59
N GLN A 181 -2.40 -26.48 18.67
CA GLN A 181 -1.60 -27.71 18.59
C GLN A 181 -2.38 -28.86 17.95
N ALA A 182 -3.67 -28.97 18.24
CA ALA A 182 -4.54 -30.00 17.65
C ALA A 182 -4.60 -29.91 16.11
N PHE A 183 -4.61 -28.70 15.55
CA PHE A 183 -4.58 -28.50 14.10
C PHE A 183 -3.22 -28.93 13.52
N ILE A 184 -2.12 -28.52 14.17
CA ILE A 184 -0.76 -28.89 13.73
C ILE A 184 -0.58 -30.41 13.74
N ASP A 185 -1.01 -31.08 14.81
CA ASP A 185 -0.94 -32.53 14.95
C ASP A 185 -1.77 -33.26 13.88
N MET A 186 -2.94 -32.72 13.53
CA MET A 186 -3.79 -33.22 12.44
C MET A 186 -3.07 -33.13 11.09
N VAL A 187 -2.53 -31.96 10.73
CA VAL A 187 -1.79 -31.80 9.45
C VAL A 187 -0.58 -32.73 9.40
N ALA A 188 0.14 -32.88 10.51
CA ALA A 188 1.29 -33.78 10.58
C ALA A 188 0.89 -35.26 10.39
N HIS A 189 -0.26 -35.68 10.95
CA HIS A 189 -0.77 -37.03 10.77
C HIS A 189 -1.17 -37.32 9.32
N GLU A 190 -1.94 -36.42 8.70
CA GLU A 190 -2.40 -36.58 7.31
C GLU A 190 -1.22 -36.62 6.32
N ARG A 191 -0.14 -35.86 6.59
CA ARG A 191 1.10 -35.94 5.79
C ARG A 191 1.75 -37.31 5.82
N LEU A 192 1.74 -37.96 6.98
CA LEU A 192 2.33 -39.30 7.12
C LEU A 192 1.49 -40.31 6.36
N GLU A 193 0.16 -40.23 6.45
CA GLU A 193 -0.75 -41.12 5.70
C GLU A 193 -0.62 -40.94 4.19
N ALA A 194 -0.40 -39.73 3.69
CA ALA A 194 -0.20 -39.46 2.26
C ALA A 194 1.13 -40.00 1.69
N GLN A 195 2.08 -40.37 2.56
CA GLN A 195 3.39 -40.91 2.19
C GLN A 195 3.46 -42.45 2.21
N GLU A 196 2.42 -43.12 2.74
CA GLU A 196 2.27 -44.59 2.74
C GLU A 196 1.57 -45.12 1.47
#